data_AF-A0A369QHG0-F1
#
_entry.id   AF-A0A369QHG0-F1
#
_cell.length_a   1.000
_cell.length_b   1.000
_cell.length_c   1.000
_cell.angle_alpha   90.00
_cell.angle_beta   90.00
_cell.angle_gamma   90.00
#
_symmetry.space_group_name_H-M   'P 1'
#
loop_
_entity.id
_entity.type
_entity.pdbx_description
1 polymer ?
#
loop_
_entity_poly.entity_id
_entity_poly.type
_entity_poly.pdbx_seq_one_letter_code
_entity_poly.pdbx_strand_id
1 'polypeptide(L)'
;MKSTLNQQRTTKILAVGLFWICCLFSACYHNLKEVTVSSTKVPIPLAAKWSAGKFPMHKFWEYDGTYAGQAANLGIAFDIKPDGNCEFYQVTAQNVYGCRTQHLIYKKGTVAFHANQSFTFYPSQGTNREFVKVCDTAYQNKDQKVTGEDLSPQTFYYTYQPNQQGQNQLVIRGHVPVIAATTLQASNW
;
A
#
# COMPACT_ATOMS: atom_id res chain seq x y z
N MET A 1 47.46 -0.03 -82.64
CA MET A 1 46.98 -1.30 -83.23
C MET A 1 46.11 -1.97 -82.18
N LYS A 2 44.78 -2.05 -82.44
CA LYS A 2 43.76 -3.00 -81.90
C LYS A 2 43.65 -3.17 -80.36
N SER A 3 42.49 -3.37 -79.74
CA SER A 3 41.08 -3.37 -80.11
C SER A 3 40.34 -3.80 -78.83
N THR A 4 39.35 -3.01 -78.43
CA THR A 4 37.99 -3.44 -78.00
C THR A 4 37.68 -4.29 -76.75
N LEU A 5 36.66 -3.74 -76.05
CA LEU A 5 35.35 -4.32 -75.69
C LEU A 5 35.18 -5.10 -74.38
N ASN A 6 34.10 -4.65 -73.69
CA ASN A 6 33.12 -5.44 -72.95
C ASN A 6 33.57 -6.04 -71.61
N GLN A 7 32.73 -6.22 -70.59
CA GLN A 7 31.28 -6.27 -70.52
C GLN A 7 30.89 -6.07 -69.05
N GLN A 8 29.82 -5.29 -68.80
CA GLN A 8 28.73 -5.63 -67.88
C GLN A 8 28.95 -6.77 -66.87
N ARG A 9 28.65 -6.53 -65.58
CA ARG A 9 27.41 -7.01 -64.89
C ARG A 9 27.56 -6.93 -63.37
N THR A 10 26.53 -6.37 -62.74
CA THR A 10 25.89 -6.79 -61.47
C THR A 10 26.81 -7.07 -60.27
N THR A 11 26.56 -6.52 -59.08
CA THR A 11 25.35 -6.88 -58.33
C THR A 11 25.16 -5.87 -57.19
N LYS A 12 24.11 -5.07 -57.31
CA LYS A 12 23.52 -4.29 -56.22
C LYS A 12 22.65 -5.23 -55.38
N ILE A 13 23.19 -5.93 -54.38
CA ILE A 13 22.35 -6.58 -53.35
C ILE A 13 23.13 -6.58 -52.03
N LEU A 14 23.07 -5.50 -51.26
CA LEU A 14 23.40 -5.48 -49.83
C LEU A 14 23.02 -4.11 -49.22
N ALA A 15 21.77 -3.67 -49.42
CA ALA A 15 21.30 -2.42 -48.81
C ALA A 15 19.77 -2.34 -48.68
N VAL A 16 19.09 -3.44 -48.31
CA VAL A 16 17.63 -3.40 -48.00
C VAL A 16 17.31 -4.26 -46.77
N GLY A 17 18.18 -4.25 -45.76
CA GLY A 17 18.03 -5.08 -44.55
C GLY A 17 18.16 -4.32 -43.24
N LEU A 18 18.09 -2.98 -43.25
CA LEU A 18 18.33 -2.18 -42.05
C LEU A 18 17.36 -1.00 -41.88
N PHE A 19 16.12 -1.16 -42.35
CA PHE A 19 15.06 -0.15 -42.19
C PHE A 19 13.71 -0.76 -41.77
N TRP A 20 13.74 -1.84 -40.98
CA TRP A 20 12.54 -2.53 -40.48
C TRP A 20 12.64 -2.95 -39.00
N ILE A 21 13.57 -2.38 -38.23
CA ILE A 21 13.75 -2.68 -36.79
C ILE A 21 13.49 -1.46 -35.89
N CYS A 22 13.29 -0.26 -36.45
CA CYS A 22 12.98 0.94 -35.64
C CYS A 22 11.49 1.15 -35.34
N CYS A 23 10.57 0.48 -36.04
CA CYS A 23 9.12 0.67 -35.82
C CYS A 23 8.51 -0.26 -34.76
N LEU A 24 9.27 -1.22 -34.20
CA LEU A 24 8.75 -2.12 -33.15
C LEU A 24 8.99 -1.61 -31.72
N PHE A 25 9.78 -0.55 -31.52
CA PHE A 25 10.01 0.02 -30.19
C PHE A 25 9.04 1.14 -29.78
N SER A 26 8.20 1.66 -30.70
CA SER A 26 7.18 2.68 -30.36
C SER A 26 5.83 2.11 -29.92
N ALA A 27 5.62 0.79 -29.99
CA ALA A 27 4.34 0.18 -29.59
C ALA A 27 4.22 -0.13 -28.08
N CYS A 28 5.29 0.08 -27.29
CA CYS A 28 5.34 -0.28 -25.87
C CYS A 28 5.42 0.94 -24.91
N TYR A 29 4.97 2.12 -25.35
CA TYR A 29 4.92 3.33 -24.51
C TYR A 29 3.53 3.99 -24.43
N HIS A 30 2.48 3.24 -24.73
CA HIS A 30 1.10 3.64 -24.44
C HIS A 30 0.44 2.57 -23.60
N ASN A 31 0.69 2.58 -22.28
CA ASN A 31 -0.24 2.11 -21.24
C ASN A 31 0.37 2.29 -19.83
N LEU A 32 1.02 3.42 -19.55
CA LEU A 32 0.89 3.96 -18.20
C LEU A 32 -0.50 4.59 -18.17
N LYS A 33 -1.51 3.76 -17.90
CA LYS A 33 -2.78 4.28 -17.38
C LYS A 33 -2.40 4.99 -16.10
N GLU A 34 -2.26 6.31 -16.20
CA GLU A 34 -2.50 7.18 -15.07
C GLU A 34 -3.83 6.70 -14.49
N VAL A 35 -3.77 6.09 -13.31
CA VAL A 35 -4.99 5.73 -12.59
C VAL A 35 -5.59 7.07 -12.22
N THR A 36 -6.39 7.64 -13.12
CA THR A 36 -7.35 8.67 -12.78
C THR A 36 -8.30 8.01 -11.81
N VAL A 37 -7.94 8.09 -10.53
CA VAL A 37 -8.82 7.72 -9.43
C VAL A 37 -10.02 8.62 -9.62
N SER A 38 -11.08 8.08 -10.23
CA SER A 38 -12.39 8.72 -10.25
C SER A 38 -12.67 9.12 -8.82
N SER A 39 -12.71 10.43 -8.57
CA SER A 39 -13.02 11.01 -7.26
C SER A 39 -14.48 10.71 -6.95
N THR A 40 -14.78 9.45 -6.63
CA THR A 40 -16.03 9.10 -6.00
C THR A 40 -15.92 9.63 -4.59
N LYS A 41 -16.58 10.77 -4.34
CA LYS A 41 -16.69 11.40 -3.02
C LYS A 41 -16.89 10.32 -1.96
N VAL A 42 -16.06 10.32 -0.91
CA VAL A 42 -16.17 9.35 0.18
C VAL A 42 -17.60 9.39 0.74
N PRO A 43 -18.30 8.25 0.86
CA PRO A 43 -19.61 8.23 1.49
C PRO A 43 -19.52 8.86 2.88
N ILE A 44 -20.38 9.84 3.16
CA ILE A 44 -20.40 10.61 4.42
C ILE A 44 -20.23 9.71 5.68
N PRO A 45 -20.97 8.59 5.83
CA PRO A 45 -20.82 7.75 7.03
C PRO A 45 -19.47 7.04 7.14
N LEU A 46 -18.69 6.93 6.06
CA LEU A 46 -17.40 6.25 6.01
C LEU A 46 -16.22 7.23 6.18
N ALA A 47 -16.45 8.53 6.00
CA ALA A 47 -15.48 9.59 6.29
C ALA A 47 -15.35 9.79 7.81
N ALA A 48 -14.62 8.89 8.45
CA ALA A 48 -14.41 8.88 9.90
C ALA A 48 -13.06 8.24 10.26
N LYS A 49 -12.74 8.32 11.55
CA LYS A 49 -11.64 7.57 12.17
C LYS A 49 -12.14 6.22 12.66
N TRP A 50 -11.62 5.16 12.06
CA TRP A 50 -11.96 3.77 12.33
C TRP A 50 -10.80 3.08 13.02
N SER A 51 -11.02 2.34 14.11
CA SER A 51 -9.95 1.61 14.78
C SER A 51 -10.39 0.26 15.32
N ALA A 52 -9.44 -0.67 15.42
CA ALA A 52 -9.61 -1.97 16.05
C ALA A 52 -8.33 -2.39 16.76
N GLY A 53 -8.47 -3.36 17.67
CA GLY A 53 -7.37 -3.89 18.46
C GLY A 53 -7.30 -3.24 19.83
N LYS A 54 -6.17 -3.45 20.51
CA LYS A 54 -6.00 -3.08 21.92
C LYS A 54 -5.01 -1.94 22.11
N PHE A 55 -4.28 -1.54 21.06
CA PHE A 55 -3.32 -0.45 21.16
C PHE A 55 -4.05 0.90 21.18
N PRO A 56 -3.76 1.79 22.15
CA PRO A 56 -4.35 3.13 22.19
C PRO A 56 -3.77 4.01 21.07
N MET A 57 -4.51 4.23 19.98
CA MET A 57 -3.98 4.93 18.80
C MET A 57 -3.50 6.36 19.04
N HIS A 58 -4.04 7.07 20.03
CA HIS A 58 -3.52 8.39 20.43
C HIS A 58 -2.06 8.35 20.90
N LYS A 59 -1.54 7.17 21.30
CA LYS A 59 -0.14 6.96 21.67
C LYS A 59 0.77 6.59 20.51
N PHE A 60 0.26 6.48 19.28
CA PHE A 60 1.03 5.95 18.15
C PHE A 60 2.39 6.65 17.98
N TRP A 61 2.42 7.97 18.04
CA TRP A 61 3.65 8.77 17.86
C TRP A 61 4.52 8.81 19.12
N GLU A 62 3.89 8.88 20.29
CA GLU A 62 4.55 8.96 21.60
C GLU A 62 5.12 7.63 22.09
N TYR A 63 4.72 6.52 21.49
CA TYR A 63 5.11 5.19 21.95
C TYR A 63 6.63 5.00 21.89
N ASP A 64 7.21 4.55 22.99
CA ASP A 64 8.65 4.40 23.19
C ASP A 64 9.10 2.93 23.16
N GLY A 65 8.19 2.00 22.82
CA GLY A 65 8.41 0.55 22.78
C GLY A 65 8.38 -0.15 24.15
N THR A 66 7.97 0.54 25.22
CA THR A 66 7.75 -0.09 26.51
C THR A 66 6.64 -1.13 26.47
N TYR A 67 6.83 -2.27 27.14
CA TYR A 67 5.82 -3.32 27.18
C TYR A 67 4.64 -2.91 28.08
N ALA A 68 3.52 -2.55 27.47
CA ALA A 68 2.28 -2.19 28.16
C ALA A 68 1.29 -3.38 28.30
N GLY A 69 1.80 -4.61 28.32
CA GLY A 69 0.97 -5.81 28.39
C GLY A 69 0.34 -6.23 27.04
N GLN A 70 -0.70 -7.07 27.13
CA GLN A 70 -1.43 -7.60 25.96
C GLN A 70 -2.07 -6.52 25.07
N ALA A 71 -2.27 -5.32 25.62
CA ALA A 71 -2.86 -4.20 24.91
C ALA A 71 -1.99 -3.71 23.72
N ALA A 72 -0.67 -3.86 23.81
CA ALA A 72 0.24 -3.38 22.78
C ALA A 72 0.54 -4.40 21.67
N ASN A 73 -0.22 -5.50 21.58
CA ASN A 73 0.12 -6.60 20.66
C ASN A 73 -0.47 -6.46 19.25
N LEU A 74 -1.60 -5.76 19.11
CA LEU A 74 -2.21 -5.51 17.81
C LEU A 74 -3.12 -4.29 17.86
N GLY A 75 -3.01 -3.43 16.86
CA GLY A 75 -3.98 -2.38 16.57
C GLY A 75 -3.92 -1.97 15.12
N ILE A 76 -5.06 -1.61 14.55
CA ILE A 76 -5.12 -0.97 13.24
C ILE A 76 -6.06 0.23 13.30
N ALA A 77 -5.80 1.24 12.48
CA ALA A 77 -6.73 2.34 12.29
C ALA A 77 -6.66 2.94 10.88
N PHE A 78 -7.78 3.50 10.47
CA PHE A 78 -7.91 4.36 9.29
C PHE A 78 -8.44 5.73 9.74
N ASP A 79 -7.87 6.80 9.22
CA ASP A 79 -8.45 8.14 9.27
C ASP A 79 -8.85 8.53 7.85
N ILE A 80 -10.13 8.32 7.52
CA ILE A 80 -10.68 8.57 6.18
C ILE A 80 -11.32 9.95 6.14
N LYS A 81 -10.77 10.83 5.30
CA LYS A 81 -11.27 12.20 5.14
C LYS A 81 -12.36 12.29 4.04
N PRO A 82 -13.27 13.28 4.12
CA PRO A 82 -14.32 13.45 3.11
C PRO A 82 -13.82 13.69 1.67
N ASP A 83 -12.60 14.22 1.52
CA ASP A 83 -11.94 14.51 0.25
C ASP A 83 -11.20 13.30 -0.35
N GLY A 84 -11.21 12.16 0.35
CA GLY A 84 -10.51 10.94 -0.07
C GLY A 84 -9.07 10.83 0.44
N ASN A 85 -8.54 11.81 1.17
CA ASN A 85 -7.29 11.63 1.90
C ASN A 85 -7.46 10.55 2.98
N CYS A 86 -6.45 9.70 3.15
CA CYS A 86 -6.52 8.58 4.08
C CYS A 86 -5.16 8.36 4.77
N GLU A 87 -5.21 8.18 6.08
CA GLU A 87 -4.08 7.72 6.89
C GLU A 87 -4.38 6.33 7.45
N PHE A 88 -3.37 5.45 7.40
CA PHE A 88 -3.43 4.09 7.91
C PHE A 88 -2.37 3.90 8.99
N TYR A 89 -2.77 3.25 10.07
CA TYR A 89 -1.93 2.94 11.22
C TYR A 89 -2.03 1.46 11.51
N GLN A 90 -0.89 0.84 11.81
CA GLN A 90 -0.84 -0.52 12.28
C GLN A 90 0.22 -0.66 13.35
N VAL A 91 -0.14 -1.36 14.42
CA VAL A 91 0.77 -1.78 15.47
C VAL A 91 0.72 -3.30 15.55
N THR A 92 1.86 -3.96 15.46
CA THR A 92 1.99 -5.40 15.71
C THR A 92 3.10 -5.65 16.71
N ALA A 93 2.97 -6.73 17.48
CA ALA A 93 4.04 -7.23 18.31
C ALA A 93 4.14 -8.75 18.24
N GLN A 94 5.37 -9.25 18.22
CA GLN A 94 5.68 -10.66 18.31
C GLN A 94 6.62 -10.88 19.50
N ASN A 95 6.32 -11.90 20.31
CA ASN A 95 7.18 -12.33 21.41
C ASN A 95 7.66 -13.76 21.13
N VAL A 96 8.97 -13.99 21.21
CA VAL A 96 9.59 -15.30 20.98
C VAL A 96 10.70 -15.48 22.00
N TYR A 97 10.59 -16.48 22.89
CA TYR A 97 11.64 -16.83 23.87
C TYR A 97 12.25 -15.64 24.65
N GLY A 98 11.43 -14.69 25.10
CA GLY A 98 11.90 -13.49 25.83
C GLY A 98 12.39 -12.35 24.94
N CYS A 99 12.56 -12.58 23.65
CA CYS A 99 12.75 -11.55 22.64
C CYS A 99 11.39 -10.97 22.23
N ARG A 100 11.35 -9.66 21.95
CA ARG A 100 10.14 -8.96 21.49
C ARG A 100 10.48 -8.04 20.32
N THR A 101 9.68 -8.13 19.27
CA THR A 101 9.72 -7.24 18.11
C THR A 101 8.38 -6.55 17.98
N GLN A 102 8.38 -5.24 17.79
CA GLN A 102 7.17 -4.45 17.55
C GLN A 102 7.34 -3.58 16.33
N HIS A 103 6.28 -3.48 15.53
CA HIS A 103 6.24 -2.61 14.36
C HIS A 103 5.11 -1.61 14.50
N LEU A 104 5.43 -0.34 14.29
CA LEU A 104 4.49 0.76 14.17
C LEU A 104 4.56 1.27 12.74
N ILE A 105 3.58 0.90 11.95
CA ILE A 105 3.49 1.23 10.53
C ILE A 105 2.50 2.38 10.38
N TYR A 106 2.94 3.45 9.74
CA TYR A 106 2.11 4.57 9.30
C TYR A 106 2.20 4.67 7.79
N LYS A 107 1.07 4.83 7.12
CA LYS A 107 0.99 5.13 5.69
C LYS A 107 -0.03 6.24 5.47
N LYS A 108 0.22 7.12 4.51
CA LYS A 108 -0.76 8.10 4.04
C LYS A 108 -0.90 8.05 2.53
N GLY A 109 -2.05 8.46 2.03
CA GLY A 109 -2.36 8.45 0.62
C GLY A 109 -3.82 8.79 0.39
N THR A 110 -4.43 8.14 -0.60
CA THR A 110 -5.84 8.36 -0.96
C THR A 110 -6.64 7.07 -0.86
N VAL A 111 -7.97 7.21 -0.75
CA VAL A 111 -8.90 6.08 -0.81
C VAL A 111 -9.94 6.31 -1.89
N ALA A 112 -10.27 5.23 -2.62
CA ALA A 112 -11.35 5.22 -3.59
C ALA A 112 -12.42 4.20 -3.18
N PHE A 113 -13.67 4.63 -3.07
CA PHE A 113 -14.81 3.75 -2.81
C PHE A 113 -15.46 3.31 -4.11
N HIS A 114 -15.87 2.03 -4.15
CA HIS A 114 -16.38 1.36 -5.33
C HIS A 114 -17.81 0.84 -5.11
N ALA A 115 -18.55 0.66 -6.20
CA ALA A 115 -19.96 0.24 -6.15
C ALA A 115 -20.16 -1.18 -5.56
N ASN A 116 -19.14 -2.02 -5.54
CA ASN A 116 -19.18 -3.40 -5.05
C ASN A 116 -18.91 -3.52 -3.53
N GLN A 117 -19.17 -2.46 -2.75
CA GLN A 117 -18.87 -2.40 -1.31
C GLN A 117 -17.39 -2.72 -1.02
N SER A 118 -16.50 -2.13 -1.80
CA SER A 118 -15.08 -2.17 -1.53
C SER A 118 -14.49 -0.77 -1.57
N PHE A 119 -13.33 -0.61 -0.95
CA PHE A 119 -12.49 0.57 -1.13
C PHE A 119 -11.04 0.14 -1.36
N THR A 120 -10.32 0.94 -2.14
CA THR A 120 -8.88 0.75 -2.35
C THR A 120 -8.12 1.90 -1.71
N PHE A 121 -7.21 1.57 -0.80
CA PHE A 121 -6.24 2.51 -0.25
C PHE A 121 -5.00 2.53 -1.14
N TYR A 122 -4.61 3.72 -1.59
CA TYR A 122 -3.44 3.99 -2.42
C TYR A 122 -2.41 4.75 -1.58
N PRO A 123 -1.57 4.04 -0.80
CA PRO A 123 -0.52 4.70 -0.02
C PRO A 123 0.51 5.34 -0.95
N SER A 124 0.87 6.59 -0.68
CA SER A 124 1.90 7.33 -1.43
C SER A 124 3.21 7.48 -0.66
N GLN A 125 3.14 7.39 0.67
CA GLN A 125 4.30 7.38 1.55
C GLN A 125 3.97 6.73 2.89
N GLY A 126 5.00 6.38 3.66
CA GLY A 126 4.84 5.85 5.00
C GLY A 126 6.15 5.70 5.75
N THR A 127 6.04 5.29 7.01
CA THR A 127 7.15 4.97 7.92
C THR A 127 6.84 3.68 8.67
N ASN A 128 7.88 2.90 8.95
CA ASN A 128 7.86 1.75 9.82
C ASN A 128 8.85 2.00 10.95
N ARG A 129 8.34 2.14 12.17
CA ARG A 129 9.15 2.22 13.38
C ARG A 129 9.20 0.85 14.04
N GLU A 130 10.39 0.30 14.14
CA GLU A 130 10.64 -1.01 14.71
C GLU A 130 11.29 -0.87 16.09
N PHE A 131 10.70 -1.55 17.07
CA PHE A 131 11.27 -1.72 18.39
C PHE A 131 11.66 -3.18 18.60
N VAL A 132 12.96 -3.44 18.78
CA VAL A 132 13.47 -4.79 19.00
C VAL A 132 14.14 -4.87 20.35
N LYS A 133 13.65 -5.75 21.20
CA LYS A 133 14.35 -6.24 22.37
C LYS A 133 14.82 -7.67 22.08
N VAL A 134 16.10 -7.83 21.77
CA VAL A 134 16.70 -9.15 21.52
C VAL A 134 17.03 -9.79 22.89
N CYS A 135 16.00 -10.30 23.56
CA CYS A 135 16.12 -11.05 24.81
C CYS A 135 16.87 -10.23 25.89
N ASP A 136 17.95 -10.76 26.49
CA ASP A 136 18.73 -10.10 27.55
C ASP A 136 19.69 -9.01 27.04
N THR A 137 19.64 -8.68 25.75
CA THR A 137 20.53 -7.69 25.15
C THR A 137 19.88 -6.31 25.02
N ALA A 138 20.63 -5.38 24.43
CA ALA A 138 20.23 -3.99 24.27
C ALA A 138 18.96 -3.82 23.44
N TYR A 139 18.23 -2.76 23.79
CA TYR A 139 17.05 -2.31 23.09
C TYR A 139 17.43 -1.56 21.80
N GLN A 140 16.72 -1.82 20.70
CA GLN A 140 16.85 -1.12 19.43
C GLN A 140 15.55 -0.42 19.06
N ASN A 141 15.66 0.81 18.58
CA ASN A 141 14.58 1.58 17.97
C ASN A 141 15.06 2.05 16.58
N LYS A 142 14.38 1.63 15.52
CA LYS A 142 14.74 1.94 14.14
C LYS A 142 13.55 2.53 13.41
N ASP A 143 13.74 3.71 12.86
CA ASP A 143 12.80 4.33 11.95
C ASP A 143 13.23 4.10 10.50
N GLN A 144 12.31 3.59 9.68
CA GLN A 144 12.55 3.31 8.28
C GLN A 144 11.43 3.88 7.43
N LYS A 145 11.78 4.42 6.25
CA LYS A 145 10.79 4.82 5.26
C LYS A 145 10.21 3.57 4.60
N VAL A 146 8.89 3.55 4.44
CA VAL A 146 8.19 2.49 3.70
C VAL A 146 8.39 2.70 2.20
N THR A 147 8.78 1.66 1.46
CA THR A 147 9.13 1.74 0.03
C THR A 147 8.66 0.53 -0.77
N GLY A 148 8.57 0.69 -2.10
CA GLY A 148 8.33 -0.41 -3.01
C GLY A 148 6.98 -1.11 -2.75
N GLU A 149 7.02 -2.42 -2.57
CA GLU A 149 5.83 -3.27 -2.41
C GLU A 149 4.95 -2.86 -1.22
N ASP A 150 5.53 -2.29 -0.16
CA ASP A 150 4.76 -1.82 0.98
C ASP A 150 3.84 -0.63 0.65
N LEU A 151 4.11 0.10 -0.44
CA LEU A 151 3.26 1.17 -0.96
C LEU A 151 2.30 0.68 -2.07
N SER A 152 2.13 -0.64 -2.22
CA SER A 152 1.16 -1.17 -3.18
C SER A 152 -0.27 -0.85 -2.74
N PRO A 153 -1.17 -0.56 -3.70
CA PRO A 153 -2.59 -0.38 -3.39
C PRO A 153 -3.21 -1.60 -2.70
N GLN A 154 -4.07 -1.37 -1.71
CA GLN A 154 -4.73 -2.41 -0.93
C GLN A 154 -6.24 -2.26 -1.03
N THR A 155 -6.93 -3.30 -1.49
CA THR A 155 -8.39 -3.31 -1.61
C THR A 155 -9.03 -4.09 -0.47
N PHE A 156 -10.03 -3.47 0.16
CA PHE A 156 -10.82 -4.03 1.24
C PHE A 156 -12.29 -4.05 0.84
N TYR A 157 -12.94 -5.20 1.00
CA TYR A 157 -14.40 -5.31 0.99
C TYR A 157 -14.92 -4.93 2.35
N TYR A 158 -16.06 -4.24 2.44
CA TYR A 158 -16.57 -3.77 3.71
C TYR A 158 -18.08 -3.97 3.86
N THR A 159 -18.53 -4.09 5.11
CA THR A 159 -19.92 -3.89 5.49
C THR A 159 -20.01 -2.81 6.56
N TYR A 160 -20.98 -1.92 6.42
CA TYR A 160 -21.27 -0.84 7.38
C TYR A 160 -22.60 -1.16 8.06
N GLN A 161 -22.56 -1.39 9.37
CA GLN A 161 -23.71 -1.91 10.12
C GLN A 161 -23.70 -1.43 11.57
N PRO A 162 -24.85 -1.37 12.26
CA PRO A 162 -24.87 -1.17 13.71
C PRO A 162 -24.33 -2.40 14.46
N ASN A 163 -23.71 -2.17 15.61
CA ASN A 163 -23.38 -3.19 16.61
C ASN A 163 -24.59 -3.46 17.53
N GLN A 164 -24.43 -4.33 18.54
CA GLN A 164 -25.51 -4.68 19.48
C GLN A 164 -25.99 -3.48 20.32
N GLN A 165 -25.17 -2.44 20.42
CA GLN A 165 -25.43 -1.18 21.13
C GLN A 165 -25.99 -0.09 20.20
N GLY A 166 -26.26 -0.42 18.92
CA GLY A 166 -26.78 0.53 17.92
C GLY A 166 -25.72 1.48 17.35
N GLN A 167 -24.44 1.32 17.70
CA GLN A 167 -23.35 2.15 17.18
C GLN A 167 -22.86 1.58 15.85
N ASN A 168 -22.60 2.45 14.87
CA ASN A 168 -22.11 2.01 13.57
C ASN A 168 -20.67 1.48 13.66
N GLN A 169 -20.43 0.34 13.01
CA GLN A 169 -19.12 -0.29 12.86
C GLN A 169 -18.84 -0.59 11.39
N LEU A 170 -17.55 -0.58 11.06
CA LEU A 170 -17.06 -0.93 9.73
C LEU A 170 -16.38 -2.30 9.81
N VAL A 171 -16.93 -3.30 9.12
CA VAL A 171 -16.33 -4.64 9.06
C VAL A 171 -15.61 -4.78 7.73
N ILE A 172 -14.27 -4.79 7.75
CA ILE A 172 -13.45 -4.94 6.55
C ILE A 172 -13.00 -6.39 6.34
N ARG A 173 -12.84 -6.79 5.09
CA ARG A 173 -12.39 -8.12 4.62
C ARG A 173 -11.41 -7.92 3.47
N GLY A 174 -10.36 -8.74 3.38
CA GLY A 174 -9.32 -8.60 2.37
C GLY A 174 -7.93 -8.79 2.97
N HIS A 175 -6.91 -8.22 2.32
CA HIS A 175 -5.52 -8.33 2.80
C HIS A 175 -5.28 -7.44 4.03
N VAL A 176 -5.75 -7.92 5.18
CA VAL A 176 -5.29 -7.54 6.50
C VAL A 176 -4.43 -8.71 6.98
N PRO A 177 -3.28 -8.50 7.65
CA PRO A 177 -2.42 -9.60 8.14
C PRO A 177 -3.07 -10.53 9.19
N VAL A 178 -4.40 -10.45 9.39
CA VAL A 178 -5.18 -11.26 10.33
C VAL A 178 -6.49 -11.69 9.63
N ILE A 179 -6.73 -13.00 9.58
CA ILE A 179 -7.79 -13.73 8.86
C ILE A 179 -9.24 -13.22 9.02
N ALA A 180 -10.03 -13.53 7.97
CA ALA A 180 -11.50 -13.44 7.80
C ALA A 180 -12.13 -12.04 7.72
N ALA A 181 -12.11 -11.26 8.80
CA ALA A 181 -12.72 -9.94 8.85
C ALA A 181 -12.20 -9.15 10.07
N THR A 182 -12.04 -7.83 9.93
CA THR A 182 -11.74 -6.94 11.06
C THR A 182 -12.88 -5.96 11.29
N THR A 183 -13.43 -5.95 12.49
CA THR A 183 -14.48 -5.01 12.91
C THR A 183 -13.83 -3.77 13.51
N LEU A 184 -13.98 -2.64 12.84
CA LEU A 184 -13.51 -1.33 13.26
C LEU A 184 -14.65 -0.54 13.91
N GLN A 185 -14.36 0.10 15.03
CA GLN A 185 -15.27 1.02 15.70
C GLN A 185 -14.90 2.47 15.33
N ALA A 186 -15.91 3.33 15.25
CA ALA A 186 -15.67 4.77 15.12
C ALA A 186 -14.97 5.29 16.39
N SER A 187 -14.04 6.24 16.22
CA SER A 187 -13.17 6.71 17.30
C SER A 187 -12.71 8.14 17.06
N ASN A 188 -12.28 8.85 18.11
CA ASN A 188 -11.80 10.24 18.04
C ASN A 188 -10.35 10.38 18.53
N TRP A 189 -9.57 9.30 18.46
CA TRP A 189 -8.19 9.25 18.97
C TRP A 189 -7.28 10.31 18.34
#